data_AF-A0A971RCZ7-F1
#
_entry.id   AF-A0A971RCZ7-F1
#
_cell.length_a   1.000
_cell.length_b   1.000
_cell.length_c   1.000
_cell.angle_alpha   90.00
_cell.angle_beta   90.00
_cell.angle_gamma   90.00
#
_symmetry.space_group_name_H-M   'P 1'
#
loop_
_entity.id
_entity.type
_entity.pdbx_description
1 polymer ?
#
loop_
_entity_poly.entity_id
_entity_poly.type
_entity_poly.pdbx_seq_one_letter_code
_entity_poly.pdbx_strand_id
1 'polypeptide(L)'
;EVMRLLMSHPDRVFSTEQLLEEIWGYPPGTGMPDLVRVHIKNIRDKIEPDPRDPTYIRNLLRRGYLVVSEQRPEEPSPTDE
;
A
#
# COMPACT_ATOMS: atom_id res chain seq x y z
N GLU A 1 1.00 -8.07 -10.16
CA GLU A 1 0.61 -8.88 -9.01
C GLU A 1 0.21 -8.06 -7.79
N VAL A 2 1.12 -7.31 -7.15
CA VAL A 2 0.82 -6.44 -5.98
C VAL A 2 -0.45 -5.61 -6.14
N MET A 3 -0.53 -4.80 -7.21
CA MET A 3 -1.71 -3.96 -7.46
C MET A 3 -3.00 -4.78 -7.57
N ARG A 4 -2.96 -5.94 -8.23
CA ARG A 4 -4.13 -6.82 -8.39
C ARG A 4 -4.61 -7.30 -7.03
N LEU A 5 -3.72 -7.83 -6.19
CA LEU A 5 -4.06 -8.33 -4.86
C LEU A 5 -4.72 -7.24 -4.00
N LEU A 6 -4.15 -6.03 -3.99
CA LEU A 6 -4.68 -4.89 -3.23
C LEU A 6 -6.04 -4.45 -3.77
N MET A 7 -6.20 -4.34 -5.09
CA MET A 7 -7.48 -3.94 -5.71
C MET A 7 -8.58 -4.99 -5.56
N SER A 8 -8.23 -6.28 -5.47
CA SER A 8 -9.19 -7.35 -5.16
C SER A 8 -9.68 -7.30 -3.71
N HIS A 9 -9.00 -6.56 -2.83
CA HIS A 9 -9.34 -6.40 -1.42
C HIS A 9 -9.18 -4.94 -0.98
N PRO A 10 -10.00 -4.02 -1.51
CA PRO A 10 -9.87 -2.62 -1.16
C PRO A 10 -10.15 -2.42 0.34
N ASP A 11 -9.52 -1.38 0.91
CA ASP A 11 -9.53 -1.03 2.33
C ASP A 11 -8.93 -2.08 3.29
N ARG A 12 -8.47 -3.22 2.76
CA ARG A 12 -7.74 -4.21 3.53
C ARG A 12 -6.25 -3.88 3.56
N VAL A 13 -5.69 -3.88 4.76
CA VAL A 13 -4.25 -3.69 4.98
C VAL A 13 -3.51 -5.01 4.76
N PHE A 14 -2.48 -4.98 3.93
CA PHE A 14 -1.52 -6.06 3.76
C PHE A 14 -0.16 -5.63 4.29
N SER A 15 0.41 -6.42 5.21
CA SER A 15 1.77 -6.23 5.68
C SER A 15 2.79 -6.57 4.58
N THR A 16 4.02 -6.09 4.75
CA THR A 16 5.12 -6.46 3.84
C THR A 16 5.33 -7.97 3.78
N GLU A 17 5.23 -8.66 4.92
CA GLU A 17 5.37 -10.12 5.02
C GLU A 17 4.23 -10.82 4.27
N GLN A 18 2.98 -10.39 4.47
CA GLN A 18 1.84 -10.91 3.72
C GLN A 18 2.00 -10.72 2.21
N LEU A 19 2.52 -9.57 1.78
CA LEU A 19 2.79 -9.35 0.36
C LEU A 19 3.90 -10.27 -0.15
N LEU A 20 4.97 -10.50 0.62
CA LEU A 20 6.05 -11.43 0.29
C LEU A 20 5.54 -12.87 0.15
N GLU A 21 4.68 -13.31 1.07
CA GLU A 21 4.05 -14.63 1.08
C GLU A 21 3.08 -14.79 -0.11
N GLU A 22 2.09 -13.92 -0.24
CA GLU A 22 0.99 -14.08 -1.20
C GLU A 22 1.42 -13.91 -2.65
N ILE A 23 2.43 -13.07 -2.92
CA ILE A 23 2.83 -12.70 -4.28
C ILE A 23 4.06 -13.46 -4.76
N TRP A 24 5.03 -13.66 -3.87
CA TRP A 24 6.30 -14.28 -4.21
C TRP A 24 6.48 -15.67 -3.58
N GLY A 25 5.58 -16.10 -2.70
CA GLY A 25 5.64 -17.43 -2.08
C GLY A 25 6.76 -17.60 -1.06
N TYR A 26 7.28 -16.50 -0.51
CA TYR A 26 8.30 -16.58 0.55
C TYR A 26 7.69 -17.17 1.82
N PRO A 27 8.38 -18.10 2.51
CA PRO A 27 7.97 -18.50 3.86
C PRO A 27 7.92 -17.30 4.83
N PRO A 28 7.10 -17.36 5.89
CA PRO A 28 7.02 -16.32 6.90
C PRO A 28 8.39 -15.96 7.49
N GLY A 29 8.68 -14.67 7.59
CA GLY A 29 9.97 -14.16 8.09
C GLY A 29 11.13 -14.27 7.10
N THR A 30 10.87 -14.63 5.84
CA THR A 30 11.88 -14.67 4.77
C THR A 30 11.56 -13.66 3.66
N GLY A 31 12.50 -13.49 2.72
CA GLY A 31 12.39 -12.50 1.66
C GLY A 31 12.87 -11.11 2.07
N MET A 32 12.97 -10.21 1.09
CA MET A 32 13.51 -8.87 1.31
C MET A 32 12.37 -7.82 1.27
N PRO A 33 12.13 -7.08 2.37
CA PRO A 33 11.13 -6.00 2.39
C PRO A 33 11.27 -4.97 1.27
N ASP A 34 12.49 -4.73 0.81
CA ASP A 34 12.77 -3.78 -0.28
C ASP A 34 12.15 -4.19 -1.61
N LEU A 35 11.92 -5.49 -1.83
CA LEU A 35 11.22 -5.97 -3.02
C LEU A 35 9.80 -5.41 -3.09
N VAL A 36 9.08 -5.45 -1.96
CA VAL A 36 7.74 -4.85 -1.83
C VAL A 36 7.81 -3.35 -2.03
N ARG A 37 8.76 -2.66 -1.38
CA ARG A 37 8.91 -1.20 -1.48
C ARG A 37 9.14 -0.74 -2.92
N VAL A 38 10.02 -1.42 -3.66
CA VAL A 38 10.30 -1.12 -5.07
C VAL A 38 9.05 -1.31 -5.92
N HIS A 39 8.28 -2.39 -5.70
CA HIS A 39 7.05 -2.62 -6.46
C HIS A 39 5.99 -1.57 -6.15
N ILE A 40 5.77 -1.23 -4.87
CA ILE A 40 4.84 -0.16 -4.48
C ILE A 40 5.26 1.18 -5.10
N LYS A 41 6.55 1.53 -5.03
CA LYS A 41 7.08 2.74 -5.67
C LYS A 41 6.78 2.74 -7.18
N ASN A 42 7.14 1.67 -7.88
CA ASN A 42 6.93 1.56 -9.33
C ASN A 42 5.44 1.59 -9.72
N ILE A 43 4.55 1.11 -8.87
CA ILE A 43 3.10 1.21 -9.09
C ILE A 43 2.66 2.65 -8.90
N ARG A 44 3.07 3.31 -7.81
CA ARG A 44 2.74 4.71 -7.54
C ARG A 44 3.21 5.63 -8.65
N ASP A 45 4.44 5.45 -9.12
CA ASP A 45 5.02 6.18 -10.26
C ASP A 45 4.17 6.07 -11.55
N LYS A 46 3.31 5.05 -11.66
CA LYS A 46 2.45 4.81 -12.83
C LYS A 46 1.01 5.28 -12.66
N ILE A 47 0.48 5.27 -11.43
CA ILE A 47 -0.96 5.47 -11.19
C ILE A 47 -1.28 6.70 -10.36
N GLU A 48 -0.37 7.15 -9.51
CA GLU A 48 -0.62 8.29 -8.63
C GLU A 48 -0.43 9.60 -9.41
N PRO A 49 -1.25 10.63 -9.14
CA PRO A 49 -0.98 11.99 -9.65
C PRO A 49 0.35 12.54 -9.14
N ASP A 50 0.65 12.32 -7.85
CA ASP A 50 1.95 12.56 -7.23
C ASP A 50 2.38 11.32 -6.40
N PRO A 51 3.43 10.58 -6.81
CA PRO A 51 3.93 9.43 -6.06
C PRO A 51 4.43 9.75 -4.64
N ARG A 52 4.77 11.02 -4.37
CA ARG A 52 5.22 11.50 -3.05
C ARG A 52 4.06 11.76 -2.11
N ASP A 53 2.87 12.01 -2.66
CA ASP A 53 1.62 12.20 -1.95
C ASP A 53 0.54 11.23 -2.47
N PRO A 54 0.67 9.92 -2.14
CA PRO A 54 -0.11 8.88 -2.79
C PRO A 54 -1.56 8.89 -2.34
N THR A 55 -2.47 9.01 -3.29
CA THR A 55 -3.91 9.06 -3.06
C THR A 55 -4.54 7.67 -3.09
N TYR A 56 -4.09 6.79 -3.99
CA TYR A 56 -4.70 5.47 -4.22
C TYR A 56 -4.12 4.38 -3.33
N ILE A 57 -2.79 4.27 -3.24
CA ILE A 57 -2.11 3.27 -2.41
C ILE A 57 -1.55 3.94 -1.17
N ARG A 58 -2.20 3.75 -0.02
CA ARG A 58 -1.79 4.36 1.24
C ARG A 58 -0.85 3.46 2.03
N ASN A 59 0.09 4.09 2.75
CA ASN A 59 0.92 3.41 3.74
C ASN A 59 0.32 3.66 5.12
N LEU A 60 -0.04 2.59 5.83
CA LEU A 60 -0.33 2.65 7.25
C LEU A 60 0.93 2.30 8.00
N LEU A 61 1.51 3.31 8.66
CA LEU A 61 2.77 3.21 9.35
C LEU A 61 2.81 1.96 10.26
N ARG A 62 3.87 1.14 10.11
CA ARG A 62 4.09 -0.14 10.81
C ARG A 62 3.06 -1.25 10.54
N ARG A 63 2.03 -1.03 9.72
CA ARG A 63 1.02 -2.04 9.37
C ARG A 63 1.14 -2.55 7.95
N GLY A 64 1.44 -1.67 6.98
CA GLY A 64 1.62 -2.05 5.58
C GLY A 64 0.88 -1.15 4.60
N TYR A 65 0.30 -1.74 3.57
CA TYR A 65 -0.27 -1.05 2.41
C TYR A 65 -1.71 -1.45 2.17
N LEU A 66 -2.51 -0.52 1.63
CA LEU A 66 -3.85 -0.80 1.12
C LEU A 66 -4.13 0.05 -0.13
N VAL A 67 -5.11 -0.38 -0.90
CA VAL A 67 -5.82 0.48 -1.86
C VAL A 67 -7.08 1.00 -1.21
N VAL A 68 -7.40 2.29 -1.37
CA VAL A 68 -8.66 2.87 -0.85
C VAL A 68 -9.80 2.68 -1.85
N SER A 69 -10.99 2.23 -1.40
CA SER A 69 -12.17 2.04 -2.27
C SER A 69 -12.88 3.35 -2.61
N GLU A 70 -12.93 4.27 -1.65
CA GLU A 70 -13.53 5.59 -1.81
C GLU A 70 -12.63 6.64 -1.17
N GLN A 71 -12.46 7.76 -1.87
CA GLN A 71 -11.90 8.95 -1.26
C GLN A 71 -12.95 9.51 -0.30
N ARG A 72 -12.95 9.03 0.95
CA ARG A 72 -13.58 9.80 2.02
C ARG A 72 -12.90 11.16 1.96
N PRO A 73 -13.62 12.26 1.68
CA PRO A 73 -13.01 13.58 1.71
C PRO A 73 -12.32 13.69 3.06
N GLU A 74 -11.05 14.09 3.06
CA GLU A 74 -10.38 14.45 4.31
C GLU A 74 -11.28 15.46 5.00
N GLU A 75 -11.97 15.03 6.06
CA GLU A 75 -12.48 15.98 7.02
C GLU A 75 -11.26 16.78 7.45
N PRO A 76 -11.29 18.13 7.31
CA PRO A 76 -10.14 18.93 7.68
C PRO A 76 -9.73 18.51 9.09
N SER A 77 -8.46 18.14 9.23
CA SER A 77 -7.85 17.94 10.54
C SER A 77 -8.25 19.14 11.38
N PRO A 78 -8.78 18.97 12.61
CA PRO A 78 -9.00 20.10 13.49
C PRO A 78 -7.65 20.78 13.60
N THR A 79 -7.50 21.89 12.89
CA THR A 79 -6.32 22.72 12.98
C THR A 79 -6.30 23.17 14.42
N ASP A 80 -5.15 22.96 15.06
CA ASP A 80 -4.87 23.36 16.44
C ASP A 80 -5.54 24.72 16.77
N GLU A 81 -6.29 24.73 17.87
CA GLU A 81 -6.82 25.87 18.65
C GLU A 81 -7.02 27.24 17.98
#